data_AF-A0A672Z5W3-F1
#
_entry.id   AF-A0A672Z5W3-F1
#
_cell.length_a   1.000
_cell.length_b   1.000
_cell.length_c   1.000
_cell.angle_alpha   90.00
_cell.angle_beta   90.00
_cell.angle_gamma   90.00
#
_symmetry.space_group_name_H-M   'P 1'
#
loop_
_entity.id
_entity.type
_entity.pdbx_description
1 polymer ?
#
loop_
_entity_poly.entity_id
_entity_poly.type
_entity_poly.pdbx_seq_one_letter_code
_entity_poly.pdbx_strand_id
1 'polypeptide(L)'
;MESVTEFLTSHFLEGVGKSFPLKNPHGAKWILGGEDDTIYKGKDAEVNGWGKFYLPKQVKMKVIGVIEGTSCPNEQLVLMICEDGAFYAYDGEELHAVASNLDHLLNKGIEYPAAKSYYKGEAFKDMQWAEVRKGAVGKRLEEEHRKLVTANKSSFLEILKSTKQHKGQYLYL
;
A
#
# COMPACT_ATOMS: atom_id res chain seq x y z
N MET A 1 6.54 28.48 -14.77
CA MET A 1 6.07 27.53 -13.74
C MET A 1 6.69 26.21 -14.12
N GLU A 2 7.70 25.77 -13.38
CA GLU A 2 8.42 24.53 -13.70
C GLU A 2 7.42 23.37 -13.57
N SER A 3 7.33 22.51 -14.60
CA SER A 3 6.42 21.38 -14.51
C SER A 3 6.90 20.42 -13.43
N VAL A 4 5.99 19.74 -12.73
CA VAL A 4 6.37 18.76 -11.69
C VAL A 4 7.30 17.68 -12.27
N THR A 5 7.14 17.37 -13.54
CA THR A 5 8.04 16.53 -14.34
C THR A 5 9.44 17.12 -14.53
N GLU A 6 9.61 18.41 -14.76
CA GLU A 6 10.94 19.05 -14.87
C GLU A 6 11.63 19.13 -13.51
N PHE A 7 10.89 19.50 -12.46
CA PHE A 7 11.42 19.53 -11.09
C PHE A 7 11.88 18.13 -10.66
N LEU A 8 11.04 17.12 -10.86
CA LEU A 8 11.40 15.74 -10.53
C LEU A 8 12.54 15.27 -11.43
N THR A 9 12.51 15.46 -12.75
CA THR A 9 13.57 14.96 -13.65
C THR A 9 14.94 15.59 -13.35
N SER A 10 14.99 16.90 -13.06
CA SER A 10 16.23 17.59 -12.72
C SER A 10 16.79 17.19 -11.35
N HIS A 11 15.92 16.87 -10.38
CA HIS A 11 16.35 16.55 -9.02
C HIS A 11 16.50 15.05 -8.76
N PHE A 12 15.82 14.16 -9.48
CA PHE A 12 15.84 12.71 -9.20
C PHE A 12 17.14 12.04 -9.62
N LEU A 13 17.73 12.41 -10.76
CA LEU A 13 18.92 11.73 -11.29
C LEU A 13 20.20 12.03 -10.51
N GLU A 14 20.25 13.15 -9.77
CA GLU A 14 21.42 13.57 -8.98
C GLU A 14 21.08 13.86 -7.50
N GLY A 15 19.86 13.54 -7.05
CA GLY A 15 19.35 13.95 -5.76
C GLY A 15 18.76 12.87 -4.88
N VAL A 16 18.88 11.59 -5.27
CA VAL A 16 18.55 10.48 -4.37
C VAL A 16 19.34 10.64 -3.06
N GLY A 17 18.64 10.56 -1.93
CA GLY A 17 19.19 10.78 -0.60
C GLY A 17 19.27 12.25 -0.16
N LYS A 18 18.98 13.23 -1.04
CA LYS A 18 18.88 14.64 -0.62
C LYS A 18 17.65 14.83 0.26
N SER A 19 17.85 15.59 1.33
CA SER A 19 16.81 15.91 2.30
C SER A 19 16.32 17.34 2.14
N PHE A 20 15.00 17.50 2.09
CA PHE A 20 14.31 18.77 2.00
C PHE A 20 13.45 18.96 3.26
N PRO A 21 13.67 20.02 4.05
CA PRO A 21 12.84 20.28 5.22
C PRO A 21 11.42 20.63 4.78
N LEU A 22 10.42 20.04 5.45
CA LEU A 22 9.02 20.39 5.25
C LEU A 22 8.62 21.43 6.29
N LYS A 23 7.76 22.37 5.88
CA LYS A 23 7.24 23.40 6.80
C LYS A 23 6.27 22.84 7.83
N ASN A 24 5.59 21.75 7.49
CA ASN A 24 4.65 21.05 8.35
C ASN A 24 4.67 19.54 8.01
N PRO A 25 4.59 18.64 9.00
CA PRO A 25 4.72 18.89 10.44
C PRO A 25 6.14 19.36 10.82
N HIS A 26 6.27 20.04 11.96
CA HIS A 26 7.56 20.58 12.40
C HIS A 26 8.58 19.47 12.62
N GLY A 27 9.77 19.63 12.05
CA GLY A 27 10.84 18.62 12.10
C GLY A 27 10.73 17.54 11.02
N ALA A 28 9.65 17.54 10.23
CA ALA A 28 9.52 16.63 9.12
C ALA A 28 10.45 17.02 7.96
N LYS A 29 10.96 16.00 7.28
CA LYS A 29 11.83 16.15 6.12
C LYS A 29 11.46 15.13 5.07
N TRP A 30 11.42 15.58 3.82
CA TRP A 30 11.28 14.72 2.66
C TRP A 30 12.67 14.29 2.20
N ILE A 31 12.92 12.99 2.15
CA ILE A 31 14.12 12.40 1.58
C ILE A 31 13.77 11.92 0.18
N LEU A 32 14.38 12.54 -0.83
CA LEU A 32 14.12 12.22 -2.23
C LEU A 32 14.68 10.82 -2.55
N GLY A 33 13.87 9.98 -3.18
CA GLY A 33 14.26 8.61 -3.53
C GLY A 33 13.18 7.90 -4.34
N GLY A 34 13.59 6.87 -5.09
CA GLY A 34 12.67 6.00 -5.83
C GLY A 34 12.11 4.88 -4.97
N GLU A 35 11.38 3.96 -5.61
CA GLU A 35 10.86 2.75 -4.97
C GLU A 35 11.98 1.89 -4.34
N ASP A 36 13.12 1.77 -5.03
CA ASP A 36 14.28 1.00 -4.59
C ASP A 36 14.97 1.58 -3.34
N ASP A 37 14.65 2.81 -2.97
CA ASP A 37 15.17 3.51 -1.79
C ASP A 37 14.24 3.37 -0.57
N THR A 38 13.17 2.58 -0.69
CA THR A 38 12.19 2.32 0.37
C THR A 38 12.29 0.89 0.90
N ILE A 39 11.60 0.61 2.01
CA ILE A 39 11.41 -0.77 2.52
C ILE A 39 10.58 -1.67 1.57
N TYR A 40 10.03 -1.10 0.50
CA TYR A 40 9.28 -1.80 -0.55
C TYR A 40 10.12 -2.16 -1.76
N LYS A 41 11.45 -2.00 -1.69
CA LYS A 41 12.37 -2.46 -2.73
C LYS A 41 12.08 -3.90 -3.16
N GLY A 42 11.87 -4.11 -4.45
CA GLY A 42 11.55 -5.41 -5.04
C GLY A 42 10.15 -5.93 -4.72
N LYS A 43 9.27 -5.09 -4.15
CA LYS A 43 7.85 -5.40 -3.89
C LYS A 43 6.95 -4.65 -4.88
N ASP A 44 7.25 -4.73 -6.17
CA ASP A 44 6.56 -3.99 -7.24
C ASP A 44 5.03 -4.21 -7.21
N ALA A 45 4.59 -5.42 -6.82
CA ALA A 45 3.17 -5.75 -6.71
C ALA A 45 2.46 -4.96 -5.60
N GLU A 46 3.16 -4.65 -4.51
CA GLU A 46 2.64 -3.86 -3.39
C GLU A 46 2.53 -2.39 -3.77
N VAL A 47 3.59 -1.83 -4.36
CA VAL A 47 3.63 -0.43 -4.84
C VAL A 47 2.59 -0.18 -5.93
N ASN A 48 2.49 -1.09 -6.90
CA ASN A 48 1.43 -1.06 -7.92
C ASN A 48 0.03 -1.22 -7.33
N GLY A 49 -0.09 -1.85 -6.16
CA GLY A 49 -1.34 -2.02 -5.43
C GLY A 49 -1.90 -0.70 -4.90
N TRP A 50 -1.03 0.25 -4.52
CA TRP A 50 -1.45 1.56 -3.98
C TRP A 50 -2.32 2.33 -4.97
N GLY A 51 -1.88 2.43 -6.23
CA GLY A 51 -2.64 3.09 -7.30
C GLY A 51 -3.90 2.32 -7.74
N LYS A 52 -4.05 1.04 -7.39
CA LYS A 52 -5.14 0.18 -7.88
C LYS A 52 -6.25 -0.10 -6.89
N PHE A 53 -5.91 -0.15 -5.60
CA PHE A 53 -6.79 -0.71 -4.59
C PHE A 53 -7.18 0.28 -3.48
N TYR A 54 -6.47 1.40 -3.35
CA TYR A 54 -6.74 2.38 -2.30
C TYR A 54 -7.59 3.54 -2.79
N LEU A 55 -7.45 3.99 -4.03
CA LEU A 55 -8.30 5.05 -4.56
C LEU A 55 -9.56 4.50 -5.25
N PRO A 56 -10.68 5.26 -5.26
CA PRO A 56 -11.91 4.85 -5.97
C PRO A 56 -11.71 4.59 -7.47
N LYS A 57 -10.68 5.19 -8.06
CA LYS A 57 -10.27 4.97 -9.45
C LYS A 57 -8.84 4.50 -9.46
N GLN A 58 -8.54 3.58 -10.39
CA GLN A 58 -7.16 3.18 -10.64
C GLN A 58 -6.40 4.35 -11.25
N VAL A 59 -5.23 4.65 -10.68
CA VAL A 59 -4.34 5.73 -11.11
C VAL A 59 -2.90 5.24 -11.14
N LYS A 60 -2.05 5.93 -11.91
CA LYS A 60 -0.61 5.73 -11.80
C LYS A 60 -0.05 6.59 -10.68
N MET A 61 0.73 5.97 -9.82
CA MET A 61 1.48 6.63 -8.77
C MET A 61 2.97 6.38 -8.98
N LYS A 62 3.79 7.38 -8.69
CA LYS A 62 5.24 7.26 -8.71
C LYS A 62 5.79 7.60 -7.33
N VAL A 63 6.57 6.69 -6.77
CA VAL A 63 7.32 6.95 -5.53
C VAL A 63 8.35 8.04 -5.79
N ILE A 64 8.36 9.03 -4.91
CA ILE A 64 9.28 10.16 -4.94
C ILE A 64 10.04 10.34 -3.63
N GLY A 65 9.91 9.39 -2.70
CA GLY A 65 10.79 9.27 -1.55
C GLY A 65 10.05 8.90 -0.29
N VAL A 66 10.67 9.21 0.84
CA VAL A 66 10.11 8.95 2.17
C VAL A 66 10.09 10.23 2.99
N ILE A 67 9.18 10.29 3.94
CA ILE A 67 9.10 11.38 4.91
C ILE A 67 9.53 10.85 6.27
N GLU A 68 10.50 11.53 6.88
CA GLU A 68 10.92 11.29 8.26
C GLU A 68 10.47 12.45 9.15
N GLY A 69 10.48 12.24 10.47
CA GLY A 69 10.14 13.28 11.46
C GLY A 69 8.63 13.54 11.60
N THR A 70 7.81 12.54 11.28
CA THR A 70 6.36 12.56 11.48
C THR A 70 5.95 11.66 12.65
N SER A 71 4.69 11.73 13.06
CA SER A 71 4.12 10.81 14.05
C SER A 71 3.69 9.46 13.45
N CYS A 72 4.23 9.07 12.30
CA CYS A 72 3.90 7.80 11.65
C CYS A 72 4.29 6.64 12.60
N PRO A 73 3.38 5.71 12.91
CA PRO A 73 3.67 4.61 13.83
C PRO A 73 4.57 3.54 13.20
N ASN A 74 4.65 3.52 11.87
CA ASN A 74 5.33 2.49 11.09
C ASN A 74 6.71 2.97 10.59
N GLU A 75 7.51 2.03 10.06
CA GLU A 75 8.93 2.26 9.74
C GLU A 75 9.17 3.35 8.70
N GLN A 76 8.30 3.52 7.69
CA GLN A 76 8.45 4.54 6.66
C GLN A 76 7.11 5.12 6.20
N LEU A 77 7.05 6.44 6.04
CA LEU A 77 5.97 7.15 5.37
C LEU A 77 6.38 7.42 3.92
N VAL A 78 5.90 6.60 2.98
CA VAL A 78 6.32 6.67 1.56
C VAL A 78 5.53 7.73 0.81
N LEU A 79 6.23 8.73 0.25
CA LEU A 79 5.64 9.81 -0.50
C LEU A 79 5.58 9.48 -2.00
N MET A 80 4.44 9.74 -2.61
CA MET A 80 4.17 9.49 -4.02
C MET A 80 3.48 10.69 -4.66
N ILE A 81 3.69 10.80 -5.96
CA ILE A 81 2.90 11.69 -6.82
C ILE A 81 1.94 10.86 -7.66
N CYS A 82 0.69 11.31 -7.73
CA CYS A 82 -0.35 10.76 -8.58
C CYS A 82 -0.38 11.48 -9.93
N GLU A 83 -0.90 10.82 -10.96
CA GLU A 83 -1.05 11.39 -12.32
C GLU A 83 -1.90 12.67 -12.37
N ASP A 84 -2.75 12.92 -11.37
CA ASP A 84 -3.52 14.15 -11.21
C ASP A 84 -2.70 15.31 -10.59
N GLY A 85 -1.44 15.06 -10.24
CA GLY A 85 -0.52 16.03 -9.63
C GLY A 85 -0.65 16.14 -8.11
N ALA A 86 -1.58 15.42 -7.48
CA ALA A 86 -1.68 15.36 -6.03
C ALA A 86 -0.63 14.41 -5.44
N PHE A 87 -0.33 14.63 -4.16
CA PHE A 87 0.68 13.90 -3.41
C PHE A 87 0.00 13.05 -2.34
N TYR A 88 0.42 11.80 -2.30
CA TYR A 88 -0.10 10.81 -1.36
C TYR A 88 1.03 10.23 -0.53
N ALA A 89 0.74 9.92 0.73
CA ALA A 89 1.68 9.25 1.61
C ALA A 89 1.11 7.92 2.08
N TYR A 90 1.86 6.83 1.92
CA TYR A 90 1.49 5.53 2.43
C TYR A 90 2.21 5.27 3.75
N ASP A 91 1.44 4.99 4.79
CA ASP A 91 1.99 4.77 6.14
C ASP A 91 2.19 3.30 6.48
N GLY A 92 1.97 2.36 5.57
CA GLY A 92 2.02 0.92 5.82
C GLY A 92 0.65 0.26 5.98
N GLU A 93 -0.40 1.03 6.22
CA GLU A 93 -1.78 0.52 6.31
C GLU A 93 -2.73 1.31 5.40
N GLU A 94 -2.67 2.63 5.46
CA GLU A 94 -3.55 3.56 4.74
C GLU A 94 -2.76 4.47 3.79
N LEU A 95 -3.47 4.92 2.75
CA LEU A 95 -3.00 5.94 1.83
C LEU A 95 -3.60 7.29 2.19
N HIS A 96 -2.76 8.27 2.51
CA HIS A 96 -3.16 9.61 2.96
C HIS A 96 -3.02 10.62 1.83
N ALA A 97 -4.02 11.45 1.59
CA ALA A 97 -3.92 12.57 0.66
C ALA A 97 -3.25 13.75 1.38
N VAL A 98 -1.94 13.93 1.19
CA VAL A 98 -1.12 14.79 2.06
C VAL A 98 -0.82 16.17 1.50
N ALA A 99 -0.89 16.35 0.17
CA ALA A 99 -0.76 17.64 -0.47
C ALA A 99 -1.46 17.64 -1.85
N SER A 100 -2.04 18.77 -2.22
CA SER A 100 -2.84 18.87 -3.46
C SER A 100 -2.00 19.07 -4.72
N ASN A 101 -0.77 19.53 -4.59
CA ASN A 101 0.17 19.82 -5.67
C ASN A 101 1.57 20.12 -5.09
N LEU A 102 2.55 20.36 -5.96
CA LEU A 102 3.93 20.63 -5.58
C LEU A 102 4.09 21.93 -4.77
N ASP A 103 3.33 22.98 -5.11
CA ASP A 103 3.36 24.24 -4.36
C ASP A 103 2.88 24.03 -2.92
N HIS A 104 1.82 23.24 -2.72
CA HIS A 104 1.35 22.84 -1.40
C HIS A 104 2.49 22.13 -0.64
N LEU A 105 3.11 21.12 -1.24
CA LEU A 105 4.19 20.36 -0.61
C LEU A 105 5.36 21.26 -0.16
N LEU A 106 5.81 22.17 -1.04
CA LEU A 106 6.97 23.03 -0.77
C LEU A 106 6.65 24.19 0.20
N ASN A 107 5.47 24.80 0.04
CA ASN A 107 5.12 26.03 0.75
C ASN A 107 4.28 25.85 2.00
N LYS A 108 3.59 24.73 2.14
CA LYS A 108 2.79 24.38 3.33
C LYS A 108 3.27 23.10 4.01
N GLY A 109 3.98 22.23 3.30
CA GLY A 109 4.41 20.93 3.79
C GLY A 109 3.37 19.85 3.48
N ILE A 110 3.22 18.89 4.38
CA ILE A 110 2.24 17.83 4.30
C ILE A 110 1.20 17.94 5.41
N GLU A 111 0.00 17.45 5.12
CA GLU A 111 -1.03 17.18 6.10
C GLU A 111 -0.92 15.72 6.53
N TYR A 112 -0.29 15.45 7.68
CA TYR A 112 -0.16 14.10 8.22
C TYR A 112 -0.36 14.09 9.75
N PRO A 113 -1.29 13.27 10.28
CA PRO A 113 -2.28 12.46 9.57
C PRO A 113 -3.19 13.32 8.67
N ALA A 114 -3.53 12.83 7.49
CA ALA A 114 -4.36 13.60 6.56
C ALA A 114 -5.81 13.59 7.00
N ALA A 115 -6.55 14.66 6.68
CA ALA A 115 -8.00 14.69 6.86
C ALA A 115 -8.73 13.65 5.97
N LYS A 116 -8.08 13.24 4.87
CA LYS A 116 -8.58 12.24 3.93
C LYS A 116 -7.56 11.13 3.77
N SER A 117 -7.92 9.94 4.26
CA SER A 117 -7.18 8.70 4.06
C SER A 117 -8.05 7.66 3.35
N TYR A 118 -7.40 6.62 2.87
CA TYR A 118 -8.00 5.54 2.11
C TYR A 118 -7.44 4.21 2.60
N TYR A 119 -8.31 3.23 2.83
CA TYR A 119 -7.90 1.87 3.19
C TYR A 119 -7.82 0.96 1.95
N LYS A 120 -7.10 -0.16 2.10
CA LYS A 120 -6.97 -1.16 1.04
C LYS A 120 -8.33 -1.79 0.71
N GLY A 121 -8.82 -1.54 -0.50
CA GLY A 121 -10.10 -2.06 -0.99
C GLY A 121 -11.18 -1.00 -1.14
N GLU A 122 -10.91 0.28 -0.83
CA GLU A 122 -11.84 1.38 -1.09
C GLU A 122 -12.27 1.42 -2.57
N ALA A 123 -11.40 1.01 -3.49
CA ALA A 123 -11.70 0.86 -4.93
C ALA A 123 -12.91 -0.04 -5.22
N PHE A 124 -13.30 -0.90 -4.28
CA PHE A 124 -14.39 -1.88 -4.43
C PHE A 124 -15.57 -1.61 -3.49
N LYS A 125 -15.61 -0.46 -2.84
CA LYS A 125 -16.65 -0.13 -1.83
C LYS A 125 -18.06 -0.21 -2.39
N ASP A 126 -18.26 0.22 -3.63
CA ASP A 126 -19.56 0.23 -4.31
C ASP A 126 -19.81 -1.05 -5.15
N MET A 127 -18.91 -2.04 -5.07
CA MET A 127 -18.97 -3.22 -5.91
C MET A 127 -20.13 -4.15 -5.49
N GLN A 128 -20.99 -4.50 -6.44
CA GLN A 128 -22.09 -5.46 -6.23
C GLN A 128 -21.55 -6.90 -6.22
N TRP A 129 -20.90 -7.30 -5.13
CA TRP A 129 -20.23 -8.60 -4.99
C TRP A 129 -21.15 -9.81 -5.27
N ALA A 130 -22.45 -9.69 -4.98
CA ALA A 130 -23.43 -10.72 -5.27
C ALA A 130 -23.56 -11.01 -6.78
N GLU A 131 -23.50 -9.96 -7.61
CA GLU A 131 -23.56 -10.09 -9.07
C GLU A 131 -22.23 -10.64 -9.62
N VAL A 132 -21.11 -10.11 -9.12
CA VAL A 132 -19.76 -10.56 -9.48
C VAL A 132 -19.59 -12.06 -9.21
N ARG A 133 -20.06 -12.54 -8.06
CA ARG A 133 -20.03 -13.97 -7.69
C ARG A 133 -20.86 -14.85 -8.63
N LYS A 134 -22.00 -14.35 -9.13
CA LYS A 134 -22.86 -15.07 -10.09
C LYS A 134 -22.28 -15.08 -11.50
N GLY A 135 -21.33 -14.20 -11.81
CA GLY A 135 -20.65 -14.13 -13.09
C GLY A 135 -19.77 -15.34 -13.39
N ALA A 136 -19.25 -15.41 -14.63
CA ALA A 136 -18.43 -16.54 -15.09
C ALA A 136 -17.17 -16.73 -14.24
N VAL A 137 -16.50 -15.63 -13.84
CA VAL A 137 -15.31 -15.68 -12.98
C VAL A 137 -15.67 -16.18 -11.59
N GLY A 138 -16.73 -15.66 -10.97
CA GLY A 138 -17.18 -16.10 -9.65
C GLY A 138 -17.54 -17.59 -9.61
N LYS A 139 -18.29 -18.07 -10.61
CA LYS A 139 -18.62 -19.50 -10.75
C LYS A 139 -17.38 -20.38 -10.95
N ARG A 140 -16.41 -19.93 -11.76
CA ARG A 140 -15.14 -20.67 -11.95
C ARG A 140 -14.36 -20.77 -10.65
N LEU A 141 -14.21 -19.66 -9.92
CA LEU A 141 -13.50 -19.63 -8.64
C LEU A 141 -14.18 -20.51 -7.58
N GLU A 142 -15.51 -20.52 -7.54
CA GLU A 142 -16.28 -21.39 -6.64
C GLU A 142 -16.04 -22.88 -6.96
N GLU A 143 -16.02 -23.24 -8.24
CA GLU A 143 -15.72 -24.60 -8.69
C GLU A 143 -14.30 -25.02 -8.32
N GLU A 144 -13.31 -24.16 -8.58
CA GLU A 144 -11.90 -24.39 -8.24
C GLU A 144 -11.72 -24.56 -6.72
N HIS A 145 -12.35 -23.69 -5.92
CA HIS A 145 -12.35 -23.81 -4.47
C HIS A 145 -12.94 -25.14 -4.01
N ARG A 146 -14.10 -25.53 -4.55
CA ARG A 146 -14.76 -26.79 -4.19
C ARG A 146 -13.88 -28.00 -4.54
N LYS A 147 -13.24 -28.00 -5.71
CA LYS A 147 -12.30 -29.07 -6.11
C LYS A 147 -11.12 -29.16 -5.16
N LEU A 148 -10.50 -28.01 -4.84
CA LEU A 148 -9.35 -27.94 -3.93
C LEU A 148 -9.69 -28.47 -2.53
N VAL A 149 -10.84 -28.03 -1.96
CA VAL A 149 -11.31 -28.49 -0.65
C VAL A 149 -11.60 -29.98 -0.68
N THR A 150 -12.30 -30.47 -1.71
CA THR A 150 -12.68 -31.88 -1.81
C THR A 150 -11.46 -32.79 -1.91
N ALA A 151 -10.47 -32.42 -2.72
CA ALA A 151 -9.24 -33.19 -2.91
C ALA A 151 -8.40 -33.31 -1.62
N ASN A 152 -8.37 -32.27 -0.79
CA ASN A 152 -7.49 -32.21 0.39
C ASN A 152 -8.18 -32.56 1.72
N LYS A 153 -9.52 -32.70 1.72
CA LYS A 153 -10.31 -32.89 2.95
C LYS A 153 -9.89 -34.11 3.75
N SER A 154 -9.68 -35.26 3.09
CA SER A 154 -9.29 -36.51 3.77
C SER A 154 -7.93 -36.37 4.45
N SER A 155 -6.91 -35.94 3.71
CA SER A 155 -5.55 -35.75 4.22
C SER A 155 -5.50 -34.75 5.37
N PHE A 156 -6.24 -33.64 5.27
CA PHE A 156 -6.33 -32.66 6.36
C PHE A 156 -6.98 -33.26 7.62
N LEU A 157 -8.06 -34.04 7.46
CA LEU A 157 -8.72 -34.71 8.58
C LEU A 157 -7.85 -35.78 9.23
N GLU A 158 -7.02 -36.49 8.47
CA GLU A 158 -6.05 -37.44 9.02
C GLU A 158 -5.01 -36.74 9.87
N ILE A 159 -4.40 -35.65 9.37
CA ILE A 159 -3.45 -34.83 10.12
C ILE A 159 -4.07 -34.37 11.45
N LEU A 160 -5.29 -33.83 11.41
CA LEU A 160 -6.00 -33.37 12.60
C LEU A 160 -6.25 -34.49 13.63
N LYS A 161 -6.56 -35.70 13.17
CA LYS A 161 -6.76 -36.87 14.06
C LYS A 161 -5.44 -37.29 14.71
N SER A 162 -4.36 -37.36 13.94
CA SER A 162 -3.03 -37.71 14.45
C SER A 162 -2.52 -36.69 15.48
N THR A 163 -2.75 -35.39 15.27
CA THR A 163 -2.38 -34.36 16.26
C THR A 163 -3.15 -34.48 17.57
N LYS A 164 -4.41 -34.91 17.55
CA LYS A 164 -5.20 -35.18 18.77
C LYS A 164 -4.67 -36.40 19.54
N GLN A 165 -4.21 -37.43 18.84
CA GLN A 165 -3.65 -38.63 19.46
C GLN A 165 -2.30 -38.35 20.13
N HIS A 166 -1.44 -37.51 19.53
CA HIS A 166 -0.15 -37.14 20.12
C HIS A 166 -0.27 -36.26 21.39
N LYS A 167 -1.32 -35.44 21.53
CA LYS A 167 -1.56 -34.69 22.78
C LYS A 167 -1.97 -35.58 23.96
N GLY A 168 -2.50 -36.78 23.70
CA GLY A 168 -2.84 -37.75 24.75
C GLY A 168 -1.65 -38.54 25.30
N GLN A 169 -0.48 -38.45 24.66
CA GLN A 169 0.71 -39.24 25.00
C GLN A 169 1.68 -38.53 25.96
N TYR A 170 1.46 -37.24 26.23
CA TYR A 170 2.23 -36.45 27.21
C TYR A 170 1.55 -36.33 28.59
N LEU A 171 0.46 -37.06 28.84
CA LEU A 171 -0.28 -37.08 30.12
C LEU A 171 0.02 -38.33 30.97
N TYR A 172 1.02 -39.12 30.59
CA TYR A 172 1.49 -40.30 31.34
C TYR A 172 3.02 -40.34 31.49
N LEU A 173 3.61 -39.23 31.91
CA LEU A 173 4.91 -39.13 32.60
C LEU A 173 4.77 -38.09 33.71
#